data_AF-A0A1G8YRW3-F1
#
_entry.id   AF-A0A1G8YRW3-F1
#
_cell.length_a   1.000
_cell.length_b   1.000
_cell.length_c   1.000
_cell.angle_alpha   90.00
_cell.angle_beta   90.00
_cell.angle_gamma   90.00
#
_symmetry.space_group_name_H-M   'P 1'
#
loop_
_entity.id
_entity.type
_entity.pdbx_description
1 polymer ?
#
loop_
_entity_poly.entity_id
_entity_poly.type
_entity_poly.pdbx_seq_one_letter_code
_entity_poly.pdbx_strand_id
1 'polypeptide(L)'
;MKRVVVGLSGGVDSSVAAYLLQQQGYEVIGLFMKNWHDDSVTISNECPWLEDSNDALLVAEKLGIPFQTVDLSEQYKEKIVDYMFAEYEKGRTPNPDVLCNREIKFDVFMKIALSLGADYVATGHYCRKGETEVDGKTVYQLLSGSDNNKDQSYFLCQLSQQQLEKSLFPIGELTKPEVRAIAAEMELVTADKKDSQGLCFIGKVRLPEFLQQKLQPKDGLIFEINSTQEIYHSEKPTYDSVEEALAFEASAIGYKPEMGKQVGKHQGAHYFTVGQRKGLNVGGTPEALFVIATDVETNTIYTGQGSSHPGLFKKALFVEKSEVHWIRTDMTLKSGETMKVMARIRYRQELQKATLHQFENGMYVAFENPQSAITEGQFVAWYLNDELVGSGVIS
;
A
#
# COMPACT_ATOMS: atom_id res chain seq x y z
N MET A 1 28.73 16.77 13.13
CA MET A 1 27.29 16.97 12.81
C MET A 1 26.89 15.77 11.97
N LYS A 2 25.77 15.10 12.28
CA LYS A 2 25.32 13.98 11.45
C LYS A 2 24.62 14.52 10.20
N ARG A 3 24.80 13.86 9.06
CA ARG A 3 24.24 14.26 7.77
C ARG A 3 22.96 13.49 7.46
N VAL A 4 21.94 14.21 7.00
CA VAL A 4 20.65 13.63 6.63
C VAL A 4 20.27 14.07 5.23
N VAL A 5 19.97 13.10 4.36
CA VAL A 5 19.39 13.39 3.04
C VAL A 5 17.88 13.24 3.14
N VAL A 6 17.16 14.30 2.83
CA VAL A 6 15.69 14.35 2.89
C VAL A 6 15.13 14.22 1.48
N GLY A 7 14.24 13.25 1.28
CA GLY A 7 13.49 13.12 0.04
C GLY A 7 12.47 14.25 -0.07
N LEU A 8 12.82 15.33 -0.78
CA LEU A 8 11.93 16.46 -1.03
C LEU A 8 11.07 16.16 -2.25
N SER A 9 9.77 16.00 -2.06
CA SER A 9 8.83 15.64 -3.13
C SER A 9 8.10 16.85 -3.72
N GLY A 10 8.47 18.07 -3.32
CA GLY A 10 7.68 19.28 -3.62
C GLY A 10 6.39 19.40 -2.81
N GLY A 11 6.18 18.56 -1.80
CA GLY A 11 5.01 18.59 -0.92
C GLY A 11 5.34 19.10 0.48
N VAL A 12 4.34 19.70 1.15
CA VAL A 12 4.46 20.34 2.47
C VAL A 12 5.08 19.44 3.54
N ASP A 13 4.76 18.15 3.51
CA ASP A 13 5.20 17.18 4.51
C ASP A 13 6.73 16.99 4.48
N SER A 14 7.30 16.86 3.28
CA SER A 14 8.75 16.75 3.09
C SER A 14 9.47 18.07 3.40
N SER A 15 8.84 19.22 3.11
CA SER A 15 9.40 20.53 3.39
C SER A 15 9.56 20.77 4.89
N VAL A 16 8.51 20.47 5.66
CA VAL A 16 8.54 20.60 7.13
C VAL A 16 9.47 19.57 7.75
N ALA A 17 9.53 18.34 7.21
CA ALA A 17 10.49 17.34 7.67
C ALA A 17 11.94 17.84 7.56
N ALA A 18 12.32 18.47 6.44
CA ALA A 18 13.65 19.04 6.25
C ALA A 18 13.93 20.19 7.22
N TYR A 19 12.96 21.09 7.40
CA TYR A 19 13.05 22.19 8.36
C TYR A 19 13.29 21.69 9.79
N LEU A 20 12.48 20.73 10.26
CA LEU A 20 12.60 20.19 11.61
C LEU A 20 13.97 19.55 11.87
N LEU A 21 14.51 18.81 10.90
CA LEU A 21 15.84 18.23 11.00
C LEU A 21 16.94 19.29 11.06
N GLN A 22 16.80 20.38 10.31
CA GLN A 22 17.72 21.50 10.39
C GLN A 22 17.69 22.14 11.80
N GLN A 23 16.50 22.34 12.37
CA GLN A 23 16.36 22.86 13.74
C GLN A 23 16.92 21.92 14.80
N GLN A 24 16.90 20.60 14.56
CA GLN A 24 17.53 19.60 15.42
C GLN A 24 19.07 19.55 15.28
N GLY A 25 19.66 20.36 14.41
CA GLY A 25 21.11 20.46 14.25
C GLY A 25 21.73 19.39 13.35
N TYR A 26 20.95 18.81 12.42
CA TYR A 26 21.48 17.95 11.36
C TYR A 26 22.02 18.76 10.18
N GLU A 27 23.06 18.23 9.51
CA GLU A 27 23.46 18.73 8.20
C GLU A 27 22.47 18.17 7.17
N VAL A 28 21.53 18.99 6.74
CA VAL A 28 20.43 18.57 5.86
C VAL A 28 20.78 18.81 4.39
N ILE A 29 20.55 17.80 3.56
CA ILE A 29 20.63 17.89 2.09
C ILE A 29 19.27 17.47 1.52
N GLY A 30 18.69 18.30 0.67
CA GLY A 30 17.47 17.98 -0.07
C GLY A 30 17.77 17.20 -1.35
N LEU A 31 17.00 16.15 -1.62
CA LEU A 31 17.12 15.40 -2.85
C LEU A 31 15.72 15.11 -3.42
N PHE A 32 15.50 15.48 -4.69
CA PHE A 32 14.28 15.23 -5.44
C PHE A 32 14.44 14.01 -6.37
N MET A 33 13.50 13.07 -6.29
CA MET A 33 13.50 11.87 -7.13
C MET A 33 12.57 12.05 -8.33
N LYS A 34 13.14 12.07 -9.53
CA LYS A 34 12.40 12.01 -10.78
C LYS A 34 12.17 10.54 -11.15
N ASN A 35 10.99 10.02 -10.84
CA ASN A 35 10.67 8.58 -10.98
C ASN A 35 9.86 8.24 -12.23
N TRP A 36 9.21 9.21 -12.87
CA TRP A 36 8.40 8.98 -14.06
C TRP A 36 8.36 10.24 -14.93
N HIS A 37 8.38 10.05 -16.24
CA HIS A 37 8.35 11.15 -17.21
C HIS A 37 7.62 10.77 -18.52
N ASP A 38 6.81 9.69 -18.49
CA ASP A 38 6.00 9.33 -19.65
C ASP A 38 4.68 10.11 -19.63
N ASP A 39 4.62 11.13 -20.49
CA ASP A 39 3.49 12.06 -20.62
C ASP A 39 2.35 11.48 -21.47
N SER A 40 2.50 10.27 -22.04
CA SER A 40 1.48 9.66 -22.91
C SER A 40 0.22 9.18 -22.16
N VAL A 41 0.30 9.10 -20.82
CA VAL A 41 -0.75 8.54 -19.95
C VAL A 41 -1.21 9.46 -18.84
N THR A 42 -0.67 10.67 -18.75
CA THR A 42 -1.15 11.67 -17.81
C THR A 42 -2.42 12.34 -18.35
N ILE A 43 -3.41 12.55 -17.48
CA ILE A 43 -4.69 13.21 -17.87
C ILE A 43 -4.45 14.66 -18.33
N SER A 44 -3.31 15.24 -17.98
CA SER A 44 -2.81 16.56 -18.38
C SER A 44 -1.52 16.44 -19.19
N ASN A 45 -1.35 17.29 -20.21
CA ASN A 45 -0.08 17.55 -20.93
C ASN A 45 0.95 18.31 -20.06
N GLU A 46 0.70 18.43 -18.76
CA GLU A 46 1.58 19.09 -17.79
C GLU A 46 2.48 18.03 -17.19
N CYS A 47 3.80 18.23 -17.25
CA CYS A 47 4.79 17.38 -16.61
C CYS A 47 4.77 17.64 -15.09
N PRO A 48 4.07 16.83 -14.27
CA PRO A 48 3.80 17.21 -12.87
C PRO A 48 5.09 17.26 -12.03
N TRP A 49 6.09 16.48 -12.43
CA TRP A 49 7.38 16.43 -11.75
C TRP A 49 8.18 17.73 -11.87
N LEU A 50 7.98 18.55 -12.92
CA LEU A 50 8.71 19.82 -13.08
C LEU A 50 8.25 20.82 -12.02
N GLU A 51 6.94 20.95 -11.82
CA GLU A 51 6.38 21.83 -10.79
C GLU A 51 6.77 21.35 -9.39
N ASP A 52 6.66 20.05 -9.12
CA ASP A 52 7.07 19.47 -7.84
C ASP A 52 8.57 19.66 -7.56
N SER A 53 9.42 19.53 -8.59
CA SER A 53 10.86 19.78 -8.46
C SER A 53 11.18 21.24 -8.20
N ASN A 54 10.50 22.16 -8.88
CA ASN A 54 10.66 23.60 -8.64
C ASN A 54 10.25 23.99 -7.22
N ASP A 55 9.12 23.47 -6.72
CA ASP A 55 8.70 23.69 -5.34
C ASP A 55 9.72 23.15 -4.34
N ALA A 56 10.28 21.97 -4.60
CA ALA A 56 11.33 21.38 -3.77
C ALA A 56 12.61 22.24 -3.75
N LEU A 57 13.01 22.80 -4.91
CA LEU A 57 14.13 23.72 -5.03
C LEU A 57 13.89 25.01 -4.22
N LEU A 58 12.72 25.64 -4.37
CA LEU A 58 12.37 26.87 -3.64
C LEU A 58 12.35 26.66 -2.12
N VAL A 59 11.87 25.50 -1.67
CA VAL A 59 11.96 25.10 -0.26
C VAL A 59 13.41 24.97 0.17
N ALA A 60 14.25 24.30 -0.61
CA ALA A 60 15.67 24.13 -0.27
C ALA A 60 16.41 25.48 -0.22
N GLU A 61 16.13 26.40 -1.13
CA GLU A 61 16.66 27.77 -1.12
C GLU A 61 16.23 28.55 0.11
N LYS A 62 14.92 28.51 0.46
CA LYS A 62 14.39 29.17 1.67
C LYS A 62 15.03 28.63 2.95
N LEU A 63 15.29 27.32 3.01
CA LEU A 63 15.97 26.67 4.12
C LEU A 63 17.51 26.83 4.08
N GLY A 64 18.08 27.31 2.98
CA GLY A 64 19.54 27.40 2.81
C GLY A 64 20.24 26.04 2.83
N ILE A 65 19.59 24.98 2.33
CA ILE A 65 20.15 23.61 2.27
C ILE A 65 20.57 23.25 0.84
N PRO A 66 21.62 22.43 0.64
CA PRO A 66 21.96 21.92 -0.68
C PRO A 66 20.82 21.10 -1.29
N PHE A 67 20.62 21.22 -2.59
CA PHE A 67 19.56 20.52 -3.32
C PHE A 67 20.12 19.80 -4.54
N GLN A 68 19.67 18.57 -4.77
CA GLN A 68 19.99 17.81 -5.97
C GLN A 68 18.75 17.09 -6.51
N THR A 69 18.75 16.83 -7.81
CA THR A 69 17.76 15.97 -8.46
C THR A 69 18.45 14.70 -8.95
N VAL A 70 17.79 13.56 -8.78
CA VAL A 70 18.24 12.28 -9.32
C VAL A 70 17.14 11.66 -10.17
N ASP A 71 17.51 11.12 -11.32
CA ASP A 71 16.59 10.38 -12.19
C ASP A 71 16.62 8.90 -11.79
N LEU A 72 15.47 8.39 -11.32
CA LEU A 72 15.27 6.98 -10.96
C LEU A 72 14.20 6.32 -11.84
N SER A 73 13.91 6.91 -13.01
CA SER A 73 12.84 6.44 -13.89
C SER A 73 13.03 5.01 -14.37
N GLU A 74 14.26 4.60 -14.68
CA GLU A 74 14.58 3.23 -15.06
C GLU A 74 14.28 2.24 -13.94
N GLN A 75 14.76 2.53 -12.72
CA GLN A 75 14.56 1.66 -11.55
C GLN A 75 13.08 1.63 -11.15
N TYR A 76 12.38 2.77 -11.21
CA TYR A 76 10.95 2.83 -10.92
C TYR A 76 10.14 2.03 -11.93
N LYS A 77 10.46 2.13 -13.22
CA LYS A 77 9.81 1.35 -14.27
C LYS A 77 10.00 -0.16 -14.03
N GLU A 78 11.23 -0.60 -13.82
CA GLU A 78 11.55 -2.01 -13.61
C GLU A 78 10.89 -2.58 -12.33
N LYS A 79 11.06 -1.88 -11.21
CA LYS A 79 10.67 -2.40 -9.89
C LYS A 79 9.20 -2.20 -9.55
N ILE A 80 8.55 -1.19 -10.12
CA ILE A 80 7.17 -0.81 -9.76
C ILE A 80 6.22 -1.03 -10.94
N VAL A 81 6.51 -0.42 -12.09
CA VAL A 81 5.57 -0.44 -13.22
C VAL A 81 5.48 -1.81 -13.86
N ASP A 82 6.63 -2.43 -14.17
CA ASP A 82 6.68 -3.74 -14.80
C ASP A 82 6.10 -4.83 -13.87
N TYR A 83 6.37 -4.74 -12.56
CA TYR A 83 5.70 -5.57 -11.54
C TYR A 83 4.18 -5.35 -11.55
N MET A 84 3.72 -4.10 -11.55
CA MET A 84 2.29 -3.80 -11.52
C MET A 84 1.56 -4.42 -12.72
N PHE A 85 2.12 -4.33 -13.92
CA PHE A 85 1.57 -4.98 -15.11
C PHE A 85 1.49 -6.51 -14.95
N ALA A 86 2.56 -7.14 -14.45
CA ALA A 86 2.60 -8.58 -14.25
C ALA A 86 1.56 -9.09 -13.22
N GLU A 87 1.25 -8.29 -12.21
CA GLU A 87 0.23 -8.64 -11.21
C GLU A 87 -1.19 -8.50 -11.76
N TYR A 88 -1.49 -7.41 -12.47
CA TYR A 88 -2.78 -7.24 -13.12
C TYR A 88 -3.02 -8.30 -14.20
N GLU A 89 -1.99 -8.70 -14.95
CA GLU A 89 -2.10 -9.80 -15.92
C GLU A 89 -2.54 -11.12 -15.26
N LYS A 90 -2.16 -11.35 -14.01
CA LYS A 90 -2.58 -12.51 -13.20
C LYS A 90 -3.93 -12.30 -12.49
N GLY A 91 -4.58 -11.15 -12.67
CA GLY A 91 -5.83 -10.81 -11.97
C GLY A 91 -5.67 -10.35 -10.53
N ARG A 92 -4.43 -10.08 -10.09
CA ARG A 92 -4.14 -9.56 -8.75
C ARG A 92 -4.09 -8.04 -8.76
N THR A 93 -4.48 -7.40 -7.66
CA THR A 93 -4.44 -5.94 -7.53
C THR A 93 -3.27 -5.53 -6.62
N PRO A 94 -2.11 -5.16 -7.17
CA PRO A 94 -0.93 -4.80 -6.39
C PRO A 94 -1.09 -3.46 -5.65
N ASN A 95 -0.26 -3.23 -4.63
CA ASN A 95 -0.09 -1.91 -4.00
C ASN A 95 1.27 -1.29 -4.37
N PRO A 96 1.34 -0.45 -5.43
CA PRO A 96 2.60 0.11 -5.90
C PRO A 96 3.23 1.11 -4.92
N ASP A 97 2.47 1.71 -4.01
CA ASP A 97 3.00 2.67 -3.04
C ASP A 97 3.83 1.97 -1.95
N VAL A 98 3.37 0.79 -1.47
CA VAL A 98 4.16 -0.06 -0.56
C VAL A 98 5.48 -0.46 -1.20
N LEU A 99 5.44 -0.89 -2.47
CA LEU A 99 6.64 -1.28 -3.21
C LEU A 99 7.55 -0.10 -3.50
N CYS A 100 7.01 1.06 -3.84
CA CYS A 100 7.81 2.27 -4.07
C CYS A 100 8.59 2.66 -2.81
N ASN A 101 7.99 2.53 -1.63
CA ASN A 101 8.73 2.74 -0.39
C ASN A 101 9.85 1.70 -0.23
N ARG A 102 9.53 0.41 -0.35
CA ARG A 102 10.53 -0.67 -0.17
C ARG A 102 11.69 -0.61 -1.16
N GLU A 103 11.38 -0.43 -2.44
CA GLU A 103 12.29 -0.63 -3.56
C GLU A 103 12.94 0.67 -4.09
N ILE A 104 12.28 1.82 -3.90
CA ILE A 104 12.77 3.10 -4.41
C ILE A 104 13.22 3.99 -3.25
N LYS A 105 12.29 4.39 -2.36
CA LYS A 105 12.60 5.39 -1.32
C LYS A 105 13.55 4.86 -0.25
N PHE A 106 13.42 3.60 0.17
CA PHE A 106 14.26 3.03 1.23
C PHE A 106 15.27 2.01 0.70
N ASP A 107 15.40 1.86 -0.62
CA ASP A 107 16.48 1.08 -1.23
C ASP A 107 17.35 1.96 -2.14
N VAL A 108 16.89 2.25 -3.37
CA VAL A 108 17.70 3.01 -4.34
C VAL A 108 18.07 4.41 -3.85
N PHE A 109 17.09 5.19 -3.37
CA PHE A 109 17.33 6.52 -2.81
C PHE A 109 18.24 6.47 -1.59
N MET A 110 18.02 5.50 -0.69
CA MET A 110 18.85 5.34 0.50
C MET A 110 20.31 5.03 0.12
N LYS A 111 20.55 4.12 -0.83
CA LYS A 111 21.88 3.81 -1.33
C LYS A 111 22.58 5.04 -1.91
N ILE A 112 21.87 5.86 -2.70
CA ILE A 112 22.40 7.11 -3.25
C ILE A 112 22.75 8.07 -2.11
N ALA A 113 21.84 8.30 -1.15
CA ALA A 113 22.08 9.18 -0.01
C ALA A 113 23.31 8.75 0.82
N LEU A 114 23.43 7.46 1.13
CA LEU A 114 24.58 6.92 1.85
C LEU A 114 25.88 7.08 1.06
N SER A 115 25.85 6.92 -0.27
CA SER A 115 27.03 7.16 -1.13
C SER A 115 27.48 8.63 -1.16
N LEU A 116 26.56 9.56 -0.87
CA LEU A 116 26.84 10.99 -0.70
C LEU A 116 27.32 11.32 0.73
N GLY A 117 27.56 10.30 1.56
CA GLY A 117 28.06 10.43 2.93
C GLY A 117 26.98 10.77 3.95
N ALA A 118 25.70 10.49 3.67
CA ALA A 118 24.65 10.63 4.66
C ALA A 118 24.76 9.58 5.76
N ASP A 119 24.46 9.96 7.00
CA ASP A 119 24.28 9.02 8.11
C ASP A 119 22.86 8.44 8.12
N TYR A 120 21.88 9.24 7.66
CA TYR A 120 20.47 8.89 7.62
C TYR A 120 19.78 9.41 6.36
N VAL A 121 18.65 8.80 6.04
CA VAL A 121 17.64 9.36 5.14
C VAL A 121 16.40 9.76 5.90
N ALA A 122 15.71 10.79 5.42
CA ALA A 122 14.43 11.19 5.98
C ALA A 122 13.37 11.40 4.89
N THR A 123 12.12 11.22 5.31
CA THR A 123 10.95 11.41 4.45
C THR A 123 9.84 12.10 5.24
N GLY A 124 8.92 12.75 4.53
CA GLY A 124 7.70 13.32 5.11
C GLY A 124 6.60 12.29 5.35
N HIS A 125 6.92 11.07 5.81
CA HIS A 125 5.89 10.09 6.16
C HIS A 125 5.36 10.32 7.58
N TYR A 126 4.04 10.18 7.76
CA TYR A 126 3.36 10.21 9.04
C TYR A 126 3.47 8.85 9.76
N CYS A 127 4.66 8.54 10.24
CA CYS A 127 4.94 7.38 11.06
C CYS A 127 6.07 7.70 12.02
N ARG A 128 6.25 6.91 13.07
CA ARG A 128 7.27 7.12 14.08
C ARG A 128 8.26 5.98 14.08
N LYS A 129 9.49 6.25 14.54
CA LYS A 129 10.51 5.23 14.75
C LYS A 129 10.77 5.11 16.24
N GLY A 130 10.60 3.91 16.79
CA GLY A 130 11.00 3.56 18.15
C GLY A 130 12.28 2.74 18.15
N GLU A 131 12.86 2.57 19.33
CA GLU A 131 14.00 1.70 19.58
C GLU A 131 13.72 0.91 20.87
N THR A 132 14.00 -0.39 20.83
CA THR A 132 13.95 -1.27 22.00
C THR A 132 15.20 -2.14 22.03
N GLU A 133 15.51 -2.71 23.19
CA GLU A 133 16.60 -3.67 23.33
C GLU A 133 16.03 -5.09 23.40
N VAL A 134 16.57 -6.00 22.58
CA VAL A 134 16.24 -7.44 22.59
C VAL A 134 17.56 -8.20 22.58
N ASP A 135 17.79 -9.06 23.57
CA ASP A 135 19.03 -9.82 23.75
C ASP A 135 20.31 -8.96 23.66
N GLY A 136 20.28 -7.75 24.23
CA GLY A 136 21.41 -6.82 24.24
C GLY A 136 21.69 -6.13 22.89
N LYS A 137 20.76 -6.22 21.92
CA LYS A 137 20.85 -5.56 20.61
C LYS A 137 19.71 -4.57 20.44
N THR A 138 20.02 -3.40 19.88
CA THR A 138 19.01 -2.43 19.46
C THR A 138 18.17 -3.01 18.32
N VAL A 139 16.85 -2.98 18.48
CA VAL A 139 15.85 -3.31 17.48
C VAL A 139 15.00 -2.07 17.24
N TYR A 140 14.80 -1.73 15.97
CA TYR A 140 14.03 -0.57 15.56
C TYR A 140 12.56 -0.94 15.37
N GLN A 141 11.67 -0.09 15.87
CA GLN A 141 10.22 -0.28 15.80
C GLN A 141 9.65 0.69 14.76
N LEU A 142 8.74 0.22 13.91
CA LEU A 142 7.91 1.08 13.06
C LEU A 142 6.59 1.33 13.79
N LEU A 143 6.40 2.56 14.24
CA LEU A 143 5.23 2.97 15.01
C LEU A 143 4.26 3.77 14.13
N SER A 144 2.97 3.63 14.42
CA SER A 144 1.91 4.41 13.76
C SER A 144 2.11 5.90 14.02
N GLY A 145 1.80 6.76 13.05
CA GLY A 145 1.86 8.22 13.23
C GLY A 145 0.88 8.70 14.31
N SER A 146 1.22 9.79 15.01
CA SER A 146 0.37 10.35 16.07
C SER A 146 -0.97 10.90 15.52
N ASP A 147 -1.01 11.27 14.24
CA ASP A 147 -2.24 11.57 13.51
C ASP A 147 -2.84 10.30 12.88
N ASN A 148 -3.80 9.68 13.58
CA ASN A 148 -4.46 8.45 13.12
C ASN A 148 -5.12 8.58 11.73
N ASN A 149 -5.51 9.78 11.29
CA ASN A 149 -6.13 9.98 9.97
C ASN A 149 -5.09 10.03 8.84
N LYS A 150 -3.83 10.26 9.20
CA LYS A 150 -2.71 10.42 8.28
C LYS A 150 -1.63 9.37 8.44
N ASP A 151 -1.67 8.54 9.49
CA ASP A 151 -0.77 7.41 9.73
C ASP A 151 -0.43 6.68 8.43
N GLN A 152 0.85 6.66 8.07
CA GLN A 152 1.39 6.06 6.85
C GLN A 152 2.22 4.81 7.12
N SER A 153 2.23 4.29 8.36
CA SER A 153 2.95 3.06 8.71
C SER A 153 2.57 1.89 7.79
N TYR A 154 1.30 1.78 7.38
CA TYR A 154 0.83 0.80 6.40
C TYR A 154 1.64 0.78 5.10
N PHE A 155 2.02 1.94 4.56
CA PHE A 155 2.80 2.00 3.31
C PHE A 155 4.29 1.66 3.51
N LEU A 156 4.74 1.58 4.76
CA LEU A 156 6.10 1.23 5.15
C LEU A 156 6.18 -0.16 5.78
N CYS A 157 5.11 -0.96 5.65
CA CYS A 157 4.97 -2.26 6.31
C CYS A 157 6.01 -3.31 5.84
N GLN A 158 6.73 -3.01 4.76
CA GLN A 158 7.75 -3.85 4.13
C GLN A 158 9.18 -3.34 4.36
N LEU A 159 9.39 -2.39 5.29
CA LEU A 159 10.75 -1.96 5.63
C LEU A 159 11.48 -3.01 6.47
N SER A 160 12.78 -3.18 6.22
CA SER A 160 13.65 -4.02 7.04
C SER A 160 14.25 -3.25 8.23
N GLN A 161 14.82 -3.98 9.19
CA GLN A 161 15.58 -3.39 10.31
C GLN A 161 16.74 -2.49 9.82
N GLN A 162 17.45 -2.91 8.77
CA GLN A 162 18.55 -2.12 8.20
C GLN A 162 18.05 -0.81 7.58
N GLN A 163 16.90 -0.85 6.92
CA GLN A 163 16.28 0.35 6.36
C GLN A 163 15.79 1.28 7.47
N LEU A 164 15.12 0.75 8.50
CA LEU A 164 14.63 1.55 9.63
C LEU A 164 15.77 2.18 10.45
N GLU A 165 16.87 1.46 10.67
CA GLU A 165 18.07 2.00 11.33
C GLU A 165 18.47 3.35 10.72
N LYS A 166 18.55 3.39 9.38
CA LYS A 166 19.01 4.55 8.61
C LYS A 166 17.90 5.56 8.30
N SER A 167 16.68 5.35 8.78
CA SER A 167 15.53 6.21 8.44
C SER A 167 15.13 7.16 9.57
N LEU A 168 14.65 8.35 9.20
CA LEU A 168 14.08 9.35 10.10
C LEU A 168 12.70 9.80 9.57
N PHE A 169 11.77 10.02 10.50
CA PHE A 169 10.39 10.45 10.21
C PHE A 169 10.02 11.67 11.07
N PRO A 170 10.51 12.87 10.71
CA PRO A 170 10.49 14.02 11.63
C PRO A 170 9.09 14.55 11.95
N ILE A 171 8.11 14.25 11.09
CA ILE A 171 6.72 14.70 11.24
C ILE A 171 5.81 13.63 11.86
N GLY A 172 6.35 12.47 12.24
CA GLY A 172 5.57 11.36 12.79
C GLY A 172 4.79 11.69 14.06
N GLU A 173 5.28 12.66 14.83
CA GLU A 173 4.66 13.14 16.06
C GLU A 173 3.64 14.27 15.84
N LEU A 174 3.57 14.81 14.62
CA LEU A 174 2.74 15.96 14.29
C LEU A 174 1.45 15.56 13.59
N THR A 175 0.41 16.33 13.86
CA THR A 175 -0.82 16.31 13.07
C THR A 175 -0.65 17.10 11.77
N LYS A 176 -1.43 16.74 10.74
CA LYS A 176 -1.39 17.47 9.47
C LYS A 176 -1.65 18.98 9.63
N PRO A 177 -2.58 19.43 10.49
CA PRO A 177 -2.74 20.86 10.78
C PRO A 177 -1.48 21.52 11.36
N GLU A 178 -0.78 20.86 12.28
CA GLU A 178 0.48 21.39 12.85
C GLU A 178 1.58 21.48 11.80
N VAL A 179 1.71 20.47 10.93
CA VAL A 179 2.64 20.52 9.79
C VAL A 179 2.32 21.71 8.89
N ARG A 180 1.05 21.96 8.57
CA ARG A 180 0.66 23.13 7.76
C ARG A 180 0.91 24.46 8.48
N ALA A 181 0.69 24.52 9.79
CA ALA A 181 0.96 25.71 10.58
C ALA A 181 2.45 26.08 10.56
N ILE A 182 3.34 25.09 10.74
CA ILE A 182 4.80 25.28 10.64
C ILE A 182 5.18 25.76 9.24
N ALA A 183 4.62 25.15 8.20
CA ALA A 183 4.91 25.55 6.83
C ALA A 183 4.47 26.99 6.53
N ALA A 184 3.32 27.41 7.06
CA ALA A 184 2.81 28.77 6.91
C ALA A 184 3.65 29.79 7.70
N GLU A 185 4.05 29.47 8.94
CA GLU A 185 4.93 30.31 9.76
C GLU A 185 6.29 30.54 9.10
N MET A 186 6.82 29.51 8.42
CA MET A 186 8.05 29.58 7.65
C MET A 186 7.87 30.16 6.24
N GLU A 187 6.65 30.55 5.87
CA GLU A 187 6.30 31.08 4.55
C GLU A 187 6.82 30.18 3.41
N LEU A 188 6.70 28.86 3.59
CA LEU A 188 7.12 27.90 2.57
C LEU A 188 6.13 27.95 1.39
N VAL A 189 6.66 27.91 0.16
CA VAL A 189 5.83 27.87 -1.06
C VAL A 189 4.83 26.70 -1.06
N THR A 190 5.15 25.62 -0.35
CA THR A 190 4.34 24.42 -0.24
C THR A 190 3.24 24.48 0.83
N ALA A 191 3.15 25.55 1.63
CA ALA A 191 2.25 25.62 2.79
C ALA A 191 0.77 25.36 2.44
N ASP A 192 0.30 25.94 1.34
CA ASP A 192 -1.08 25.80 0.85
C ASP A 192 -1.24 24.69 -0.19
N LYS A 193 -0.15 24.00 -0.55
CA LYS A 193 -0.19 22.95 -1.57
C LYS A 193 -1.07 21.79 -1.12
N LYS A 194 -1.91 21.31 -2.03
CA LYS A 194 -2.78 20.15 -1.76
C LYS A 194 -1.94 18.88 -1.69
N ASP A 195 -2.38 17.94 -0.87
CA ASP A 195 -1.73 16.63 -0.78
C ASP A 195 -1.80 15.94 -2.16
N SER A 196 -0.72 15.28 -2.56
CA SER A 196 -0.67 14.50 -3.79
C SER A 196 -1.74 13.39 -3.74
N GLN A 197 -2.47 13.24 -4.84
CA GLN A 197 -3.50 12.21 -5.02
C GLN A 197 -3.15 11.37 -6.25
N GLY A 198 -3.35 10.05 -6.17
CA GLY A 198 -3.06 9.11 -7.25
C GLY A 198 -1.92 8.15 -6.89
N LEU A 199 -1.46 7.39 -7.89
CA LEU A 199 -0.32 6.48 -7.76
C LEU A 199 0.95 7.30 -7.54
N CYS A 200 1.79 6.92 -6.58
CA CYS A 200 2.99 7.68 -6.25
C CYS A 200 3.88 7.88 -7.49
N PHE A 201 4.23 9.12 -7.80
CA PHE A 201 5.07 9.55 -8.94
C PHE A 201 4.50 9.42 -10.36
N ILE A 202 3.48 8.60 -10.60
CA ILE A 202 2.78 8.54 -11.90
C ILE A 202 1.76 9.68 -12.03
N GLY A 203 1.28 10.20 -10.90
CA GLY A 203 0.35 11.34 -10.85
C GLY A 203 -1.11 10.94 -10.94
N LYS A 204 -1.97 11.88 -11.36
CA LYS A 204 -3.40 11.63 -11.56
C LYS A 204 -3.62 10.93 -12.89
N VAL A 205 -3.51 9.61 -12.88
CA VAL A 205 -3.80 8.76 -14.03
C VAL A 205 -5.03 7.90 -13.75
N ARG A 206 -5.86 7.69 -14.77
CA ARG A 206 -6.91 6.66 -14.71
C ARG A 206 -6.25 5.31 -14.90
N LEU A 207 -6.23 4.50 -13.84
CA LEU A 207 -5.58 3.20 -13.84
C LEU A 207 -5.97 2.31 -15.06
N PRO A 208 -7.24 2.23 -15.51
CA PRO A 208 -7.57 1.46 -16.71
C PRO A 208 -6.85 1.97 -17.97
N GLU A 209 -6.76 3.29 -18.16
CA GLU A 209 -6.05 3.90 -19.29
C GLU A 209 -4.53 3.61 -19.20
N PHE A 210 -3.95 3.68 -17.99
CA PHE A 210 -2.56 3.30 -17.76
C PHE A 210 -2.29 1.84 -18.14
N LEU A 211 -3.15 0.92 -17.69
CA LEU A 211 -2.96 -0.52 -17.91
C LEU A 211 -3.11 -0.91 -19.39
N GLN A 212 -3.90 -0.16 -20.16
CA GLN A 212 -4.12 -0.39 -21.60
C GLN A 212 -2.86 -0.25 -22.47
N GLN A 213 -1.80 0.39 -21.96
CA GLN A 213 -0.51 0.47 -22.66
C GLN A 213 0.12 -0.90 -22.93
N LYS A 214 -0.12 -1.89 -22.06
CA LYS A 214 0.41 -3.26 -22.21
C LYS A 214 -0.66 -4.33 -22.18
N LEU A 215 -1.71 -4.15 -21.39
CA LEU A 215 -2.80 -5.11 -21.27
C LEU A 215 -3.93 -4.67 -22.21
N GLN A 216 -4.06 -5.33 -23.36
CA GLN A 216 -5.07 -4.96 -24.36
C GLN A 216 -6.50 -5.23 -23.84
N PRO A 217 -7.46 -4.33 -24.12
CA PRO A 217 -8.86 -4.57 -23.80
C PRO A 217 -9.39 -5.85 -24.45
N LYS A 218 -10.12 -6.65 -23.68
CA LYS A 218 -10.79 -7.87 -24.16
C LYS A 218 -12.21 -7.90 -23.61
N ASP A 219 -13.19 -7.97 -24.51
CA ASP A 219 -14.59 -8.06 -24.09
C ASP A 219 -14.84 -9.34 -23.28
N GLY A 220 -15.48 -9.16 -22.12
CA GLY A 220 -15.87 -10.21 -21.21
C GLY A 220 -17.29 -10.00 -20.69
N LEU A 221 -17.80 -10.97 -19.93
CA LEU A 221 -19.18 -10.97 -19.43
C LEU A 221 -19.24 -10.68 -17.93
N ILE A 222 -20.29 -9.96 -17.52
CA ILE A 222 -20.59 -9.69 -16.11
C ILE A 222 -21.79 -10.54 -15.71
N PHE A 223 -21.63 -11.34 -14.66
CA PHE A 223 -22.71 -12.12 -14.04
C PHE A 223 -23.06 -11.56 -12.67
N GLU A 224 -24.35 -11.48 -12.38
CA GLU A 224 -24.89 -11.16 -11.06
C GLU A 224 -25.20 -12.47 -10.33
N ILE A 225 -24.61 -12.64 -9.15
CA ILE A 225 -24.84 -13.73 -8.21
C ILE A 225 -25.79 -13.23 -7.12
N ASN A 226 -26.83 -14.01 -6.83
CA ASN A 226 -27.79 -13.67 -5.78
C ASN A 226 -27.25 -14.07 -4.40
N SER A 227 -27.51 -13.24 -3.37
CA SER A 227 -27.10 -13.51 -1.99
C SER A 227 -27.74 -14.75 -1.37
N THR A 228 -28.81 -15.29 -1.95
CA THR A 228 -29.49 -16.51 -1.48
C THR A 228 -28.99 -17.79 -2.16
N GLN A 229 -27.91 -17.72 -2.94
CA GLN A 229 -27.31 -18.91 -3.54
C GLN A 229 -26.88 -19.91 -2.46
N GLU A 230 -27.05 -21.20 -2.73
CA GLU A 230 -26.79 -22.28 -1.77
C GLU A 230 -25.36 -22.28 -1.23
N ILE A 231 -24.40 -21.81 -2.04
CA ILE A 231 -22.98 -21.69 -1.69
C ILE A 231 -22.71 -20.78 -0.47
N TYR A 232 -23.64 -19.89 -0.12
CA TYR A 232 -23.52 -19.03 1.07
C TYR A 232 -24.19 -19.61 2.32
N HIS A 233 -24.95 -20.69 2.16
CA HIS A 233 -25.79 -21.28 3.20
C HIS A 233 -25.46 -22.75 3.50
N SER A 234 -24.59 -23.36 2.70
CA SER A 234 -24.12 -24.73 2.91
C SER A 234 -23.45 -24.88 4.28
N GLU A 235 -23.73 -26.00 4.97
CA GLU A 235 -23.04 -26.34 6.21
C GLU A 235 -21.53 -26.39 5.97
N LYS A 236 -20.78 -25.79 6.89
CA LYS A 236 -19.32 -25.83 6.82
C LYS A 236 -18.87 -27.27 7.04
N PRO A 237 -18.00 -27.82 6.17
CA PRO A 237 -17.39 -29.11 6.40
C PRO A 237 -16.74 -29.19 7.79
N THR A 238 -16.71 -30.39 8.37
CA THR A 238 -15.83 -30.69 9.50
C THR A 238 -14.43 -30.91 8.94
N TYR A 239 -13.43 -30.24 9.51
CA TYR A 239 -12.02 -30.36 9.12
C TYR A 239 -11.24 -31.15 10.18
N ASP A 240 -10.23 -31.89 9.74
CA ASP A 240 -9.40 -32.70 10.63
C ASP A 240 -8.30 -31.86 11.31
N SER A 241 -8.04 -30.66 10.79
CA SER A 241 -7.06 -29.73 11.34
C SER A 241 -7.49 -28.26 11.26
N VAL A 242 -6.85 -27.42 12.08
CA VAL A 242 -7.00 -25.96 12.01
C VAL A 242 -6.49 -25.41 10.67
N GLU A 243 -5.44 -26.01 10.09
CA GLU A 243 -4.89 -25.58 8.80
C GLU A 243 -5.91 -25.77 7.68
N GLU A 244 -6.57 -26.93 7.60
CA GLU A 244 -7.61 -27.20 6.61
C GLU A 244 -8.81 -26.27 6.75
N ALA A 245 -9.23 -26.00 7.99
CA ALA A 245 -10.31 -25.06 8.26
C ALA A 245 -9.96 -23.64 7.78
N LEU A 246 -8.74 -23.17 8.06
CA LEU A 246 -8.28 -21.86 7.62
C LEU A 246 -8.07 -21.77 6.11
N ALA A 247 -7.57 -22.85 5.49
CA ALA A 247 -7.45 -22.96 4.04
C ALA A 247 -8.80 -22.78 3.35
N PHE A 248 -9.85 -23.42 3.88
CA PHE A 248 -11.20 -23.23 3.37
C PHE A 248 -11.70 -21.80 3.55
N GLU A 249 -11.55 -21.21 4.75
CA GLU A 249 -12.02 -19.83 5.04
C GLU A 249 -11.27 -18.75 4.24
N ALA A 250 -10.04 -19.03 3.81
CA ALA A 250 -9.24 -18.16 2.96
C ALA A 250 -9.52 -18.34 1.46
N SER A 251 -9.95 -19.53 1.05
CA SER A 251 -10.14 -19.89 -0.36
C SER A 251 -11.13 -18.97 -1.09
N ALA A 252 -10.87 -18.74 -2.38
CA ALA A 252 -11.81 -18.03 -3.24
C ALA A 252 -13.03 -18.91 -3.55
N ILE A 253 -14.19 -18.28 -3.64
CA ILE A 253 -15.42 -18.97 -4.06
C ILE A 253 -15.35 -19.18 -5.58
N GLY A 254 -15.34 -20.44 -6.02
CA GLY A 254 -15.32 -20.81 -7.43
C GLY A 254 -16.67 -20.60 -8.13
N TYR A 255 -17.02 -19.35 -8.41
CA TYR A 255 -18.24 -19.02 -9.15
C TYR A 255 -18.18 -19.53 -10.60
N LYS A 256 -19.34 -19.87 -11.14
CA LYS A 256 -19.53 -20.25 -12.54
C LYS A 256 -20.64 -19.44 -13.18
N PRO A 257 -20.61 -19.22 -14.51
CA PRO A 257 -21.68 -18.51 -15.23
C PRO A 257 -23.08 -19.03 -14.93
N GLU A 258 -23.25 -20.35 -14.79
CA GLU A 258 -24.54 -20.98 -14.50
C GLU A 258 -25.15 -20.58 -13.15
N MET A 259 -24.34 -20.08 -12.21
CA MET A 259 -24.79 -19.63 -10.89
C MET A 259 -25.36 -18.21 -10.91
N GLY A 260 -25.21 -17.50 -12.03
CA GLY A 260 -25.56 -16.08 -12.13
C GLY A 260 -26.43 -15.74 -13.31
N LYS A 261 -26.97 -14.52 -13.27
CA LYS A 261 -27.64 -13.91 -14.41
C LYS A 261 -26.63 -13.01 -15.14
N GLN A 262 -26.50 -13.16 -16.45
CA GLN A 262 -25.72 -12.20 -17.24
C GLN A 262 -26.38 -10.82 -17.19
N VAL A 263 -25.64 -9.79 -16.77
CA VAL A 263 -26.15 -8.43 -16.57
C VAL A 263 -25.40 -7.37 -17.38
N GLY A 264 -24.24 -7.70 -17.95
CA GLY A 264 -23.46 -6.73 -18.71
C GLY A 264 -22.22 -7.31 -19.38
N LYS A 265 -21.40 -6.40 -19.89
CA LYS A 265 -20.09 -6.67 -20.49
C LYS A 265 -19.05 -5.74 -19.89
N HIS A 266 -17.79 -6.14 -19.95
CA HIS A 266 -16.64 -5.32 -19.55
C HIS A 266 -15.50 -5.47 -20.56
N GLN A 267 -14.46 -4.65 -20.43
CA GLN A 267 -13.33 -4.59 -21.38
C GLN A 267 -12.08 -5.33 -20.90
N GLY A 268 -12.21 -6.24 -19.94
CA GLY A 268 -11.10 -7.02 -19.36
C GLY A 268 -11.28 -7.20 -17.86
N ALA A 269 -11.15 -8.43 -17.37
CA ALA A 269 -11.38 -8.74 -15.94
C ALA A 269 -10.26 -8.16 -15.07
N HIS A 270 -9.04 -8.07 -15.60
CA HIS A 270 -7.86 -7.50 -14.95
C HIS A 270 -7.96 -6.01 -14.61
N TYR A 271 -8.96 -5.28 -15.14
CA TYR A 271 -9.18 -3.87 -14.77
C TYR A 271 -10.09 -3.68 -13.55
N PHE A 272 -10.56 -4.78 -12.94
CA PHE A 272 -11.51 -4.75 -11.84
C PHE A 272 -10.91 -5.39 -10.60
N THR A 273 -11.26 -4.82 -9.46
CA THR A 273 -10.83 -5.32 -8.14
C THR A 273 -12.03 -5.78 -7.34
N VAL A 274 -11.86 -6.82 -6.52
CA VAL A 274 -12.91 -7.27 -5.59
C VAL A 274 -13.33 -6.11 -4.68
N GLY A 275 -14.64 -5.96 -4.47
CA GLY A 275 -15.25 -4.85 -3.75
C GLY A 275 -15.45 -3.57 -4.58
N GLN A 276 -15.04 -3.54 -5.85
CA GLN A 276 -15.27 -2.40 -6.72
C GLN A 276 -16.76 -2.24 -7.07
N ARG A 277 -17.29 -1.03 -6.90
CA ARG A 277 -18.66 -0.65 -7.28
C ARG A 277 -18.73 0.14 -8.60
N LYS A 278 -17.78 1.06 -8.80
CA LYS A 278 -17.81 2.00 -9.94
C LYS A 278 -17.18 1.38 -11.19
N GLY A 279 -17.57 1.86 -12.37
CA GLY A 279 -16.97 1.44 -13.64
C GLY A 279 -17.55 0.16 -14.26
N LEU A 280 -18.51 -0.49 -13.60
CA LEU A 280 -19.20 -1.67 -14.15
C LEU A 280 -20.14 -1.31 -15.32
N ASN A 281 -20.65 -0.07 -15.37
CA ASN A 281 -21.62 0.39 -16.38
C ASN A 281 -22.86 -0.51 -16.52
N VAL A 282 -23.25 -1.19 -15.43
CA VAL A 282 -24.48 -1.98 -15.31
C VAL A 282 -25.47 -1.21 -14.46
N GLY A 283 -26.72 -1.12 -14.91
CA GLY A 283 -27.82 -0.45 -14.22
C GLY A 283 -29.09 -1.28 -14.21
N GLY A 284 -30.12 -0.80 -13.52
CA GLY A 284 -31.42 -1.48 -13.43
C GLY A 284 -31.55 -2.51 -12.31
N THR A 285 -30.59 -2.55 -11.38
CA THR A 285 -30.65 -3.37 -10.15
C THR A 285 -31.22 -2.55 -8.97
N PRO A 286 -31.96 -3.18 -8.04
CA PRO A 286 -32.44 -2.54 -6.81
C PRO A 286 -31.33 -1.89 -5.96
N GLU A 287 -30.22 -2.60 -5.79
CA GLU A 287 -29.04 -2.11 -5.09
C GLU A 287 -27.84 -2.02 -6.03
N ALA A 288 -26.80 -1.30 -5.61
CA ALA A 288 -25.57 -1.19 -6.39
C ALA A 288 -24.84 -2.54 -6.47
N LEU A 289 -24.31 -2.87 -7.63
CA LEU A 289 -23.44 -4.04 -7.82
C LEU A 289 -22.03 -3.78 -7.32
N PHE A 290 -21.46 -4.79 -6.66
CA PHE A 290 -20.07 -4.86 -6.25
C PHE A 290 -19.42 -6.08 -6.89
N VAL A 291 -18.17 -5.95 -7.35
CA VAL A 291 -17.37 -7.10 -7.81
C VAL A 291 -17.10 -8.03 -6.62
N ILE A 292 -17.50 -9.29 -6.73
CA ILE A 292 -17.27 -10.31 -5.69
C ILE A 292 -16.17 -11.30 -6.08
N ALA A 293 -15.92 -11.45 -7.39
CA ALA A 293 -14.80 -12.22 -7.93
C ALA A 293 -14.51 -11.80 -9.37
N THR A 294 -13.27 -12.03 -9.79
CA THR A 294 -12.80 -11.87 -11.16
C THR A 294 -12.13 -13.16 -11.60
N ASP A 295 -12.36 -13.56 -12.84
CA ASP A 295 -11.69 -14.69 -13.47
C ASP A 295 -11.03 -14.17 -14.76
N VAL A 296 -9.70 -14.05 -14.73
CA VAL A 296 -8.92 -13.55 -15.87
C VAL A 296 -8.72 -14.60 -16.97
N GLU A 297 -8.81 -15.88 -16.64
CA GLU A 297 -8.67 -16.97 -17.62
C GLU A 297 -9.90 -17.02 -18.53
N THR A 298 -11.10 -17.00 -17.93
CA THR A 298 -12.36 -16.97 -18.68
C THR A 298 -12.78 -15.54 -19.07
N ASN A 299 -12.07 -14.53 -18.58
CA ASN A 299 -12.40 -13.11 -18.74
C ASN A 299 -13.83 -12.80 -18.28
N THR A 300 -14.14 -13.18 -17.05
CA THR A 300 -15.48 -13.08 -16.45
C THR A 300 -15.43 -12.27 -15.16
N ILE A 301 -16.45 -11.44 -14.93
CA ILE A 301 -16.64 -10.74 -13.65
C ILE A 301 -17.91 -11.25 -12.99
N TYR A 302 -17.80 -11.58 -11.70
CA TYR A 302 -18.94 -11.90 -10.85
C TYR A 302 -19.25 -10.71 -9.94
N THR A 303 -20.52 -10.38 -9.84
CA THR A 303 -21.02 -9.25 -9.05
C THR A 303 -22.13 -9.69 -8.10
N GLY A 304 -22.27 -8.98 -7.00
CA GLY A 304 -23.36 -9.15 -6.04
C GLY A 304 -24.00 -7.81 -5.70
N GLN A 305 -25.30 -7.81 -5.42
CA GLN A 305 -26.03 -6.60 -5.01
C GLN A 305 -25.76 -6.26 -3.54
N GLY A 306 -25.49 -4.98 -3.28
CA GLY A 306 -25.32 -4.44 -1.94
C GLY A 306 -23.92 -4.65 -1.35
N SER A 307 -23.50 -3.74 -0.46
CA SER A 307 -22.19 -3.83 0.21
C SER A 307 -22.12 -4.92 1.28
N SER A 308 -23.27 -5.50 1.64
CA SER A 308 -23.40 -6.62 2.59
C SER A 308 -23.52 -7.97 1.90
N HIS A 309 -23.30 -8.06 0.58
CA HIS A 309 -23.37 -9.32 -0.14
C HIS A 309 -22.42 -10.37 0.46
N PRO A 310 -22.87 -11.59 0.80
CA PRO A 310 -22.04 -12.59 1.50
C PRO A 310 -20.77 -12.95 0.71
N GLY A 311 -20.85 -12.96 -0.62
CA GLY A 311 -19.69 -13.19 -1.50
C GLY A 311 -18.56 -12.15 -1.38
N LEU A 312 -18.76 -11.02 -0.68
CA LEU A 312 -17.69 -10.08 -0.38
C LEU A 312 -16.88 -10.45 0.86
N PHE A 313 -17.39 -11.30 1.75
CA PHE A 313 -16.81 -11.46 3.09
C PHE A 313 -16.05 -12.77 3.22
N LYS A 314 -14.85 -12.70 3.79
CA LYS A 314 -14.04 -13.85 4.19
C LYS A 314 -13.59 -13.72 5.64
N LYS A 315 -13.42 -14.84 6.34
CA LYS A 315 -12.91 -14.85 7.73
C LYS A 315 -11.41 -14.99 7.82
N ALA A 316 -10.76 -15.54 6.80
CA ALA A 316 -9.32 -15.68 6.76
C ALA A 316 -8.76 -15.20 5.42
N LEU A 317 -7.46 -14.95 5.41
CA LEU A 317 -6.65 -14.79 4.21
C LEU A 317 -5.37 -15.60 4.36
N PHE A 318 -4.68 -15.84 3.25
CA PHE A 318 -3.40 -16.54 3.21
C PHE A 318 -2.30 -15.60 2.71
N VAL A 319 -1.10 -15.79 3.23
CA VAL A 319 0.14 -15.14 2.78
C VAL A 319 1.16 -16.26 2.56
N GLU A 320 1.66 -16.37 1.33
CA GLU A 320 2.73 -17.31 1.01
C GLU A 320 3.97 -17.08 1.87
N LYS A 321 4.70 -18.15 2.21
CA LYS A 321 5.89 -18.06 3.05
C LYS A 321 6.94 -17.05 2.54
N SER A 322 7.13 -16.94 1.23
CA SER A 322 8.06 -15.97 0.62
C SER A 322 7.58 -14.52 0.69
N GLU A 323 6.29 -14.30 0.90
CA GLU A 323 5.65 -12.99 0.97
C GLU A 323 5.41 -12.51 2.40
N VAL A 324 5.65 -13.37 3.41
CA VAL A 324 5.64 -12.98 4.82
C VAL A 324 6.87 -12.11 5.11
N HIS A 325 6.64 -10.91 5.62
CA HIS A 325 7.67 -9.95 6.00
C HIS A 325 7.52 -9.53 7.46
N TRP A 326 8.56 -9.77 8.25
CA TRP A 326 8.63 -9.28 9.62
C TRP A 326 9.55 -8.07 9.69
N ILE A 327 9.03 -6.94 10.20
CA ILE A 327 9.87 -5.83 10.64
C ILE A 327 10.57 -6.24 11.92
N ARG A 328 9.81 -6.79 12.87
CA ARG A 328 10.30 -7.38 14.11
C ARG A 328 10.71 -8.83 13.89
N THR A 329 11.89 -9.02 13.31
CA THR A 329 12.42 -10.37 13.00
C THR A 329 12.60 -11.23 14.25
N ASP A 330 12.79 -10.62 15.41
CA ASP A 330 12.82 -11.27 16.72
C ASP A 330 11.46 -11.85 17.17
N MET A 331 10.36 -11.41 16.56
CA MET A 331 9.00 -11.88 16.84
C MET A 331 8.48 -12.89 15.81
N THR A 332 9.34 -13.34 14.89
CA THR A 332 8.97 -14.29 13.82
C THR A 332 8.44 -15.59 14.42
N LEU A 333 7.29 -16.04 13.92
CA LEU A 333 6.66 -17.29 14.33
C LEU A 333 7.31 -18.50 13.67
N LYS A 334 7.38 -19.61 14.40
CA LYS A 334 7.70 -20.93 13.88
C LYS A 334 6.42 -21.65 13.44
N SER A 335 6.58 -22.67 12.60
CA SER A 335 5.45 -23.52 12.19
C SER A 335 4.72 -24.09 13.41
N GLY A 336 3.39 -23.96 13.43
CA GLY A 336 2.51 -24.33 14.54
C GLY A 336 2.28 -23.23 15.58
N GLU A 337 3.02 -22.13 15.54
CA GLU A 337 2.83 -21.01 16.47
C GLU A 337 1.74 -20.04 16.00
N THR A 338 1.17 -19.31 16.96
CA THR A 338 0.11 -18.33 16.71
C THR A 338 0.37 -17.03 17.45
N MET A 339 -0.17 -15.92 16.93
CA MET A 339 -0.08 -14.61 17.57
C MET A 339 -1.38 -13.83 17.40
N LYS A 340 -1.93 -13.31 18.49
CA LYS A 340 -3.05 -12.37 18.44
C LYS A 340 -2.53 -10.97 18.10
N VAL A 341 -3.15 -10.34 17.11
CA VAL A 341 -2.72 -9.06 16.56
C VAL A 341 -3.93 -8.19 16.22
N MET A 342 -3.66 -6.92 15.99
CA MET A 342 -4.55 -6.03 15.25
C MET A 342 -4.07 -6.00 13.80
N ALA A 343 -4.96 -6.16 12.82
CA ALA A 343 -4.59 -6.19 11.40
C ALA A 343 -5.49 -5.32 10.54
N ARG A 344 -4.95 -4.83 9.41
CA ARG A 344 -5.71 -4.16 8.36
C ARG A 344 -5.24 -4.66 6.99
N ILE A 345 -6.15 -4.72 6.03
CA ILE A 345 -5.90 -5.23 4.66
C ILE A 345 -5.93 -4.12 3.61
N ARG A 346 -6.16 -2.88 4.03
CA ARG A 346 -6.10 -1.69 3.17
C ARG A 346 -5.79 -0.45 4.00
N TYR A 347 -5.26 0.56 3.32
CA TYR A 347 -5.01 1.87 3.91
C TYR A 347 -6.32 2.50 4.47
N ARG A 348 -6.24 3.11 5.65
CA ARG A 348 -7.36 3.75 6.41
C ARG A 348 -8.50 2.83 6.84
N GLN A 349 -8.40 1.52 6.65
CA GLN A 349 -9.31 0.61 7.34
C GLN A 349 -8.96 0.58 8.82
N GLU A 350 -9.99 0.65 9.66
CA GLU A 350 -9.85 0.44 11.10
C GLU A 350 -9.20 -0.92 11.38
N LEU A 351 -8.31 -0.96 12.37
CA LEU A 351 -7.67 -2.19 12.79
C LEU A 351 -8.70 -3.20 13.28
N GLN A 352 -8.57 -4.44 12.81
CA GLN A 352 -9.44 -5.56 13.14
C GLN A 352 -8.67 -6.59 13.95
N LYS A 353 -9.31 -7.20 14.94
CA LYS A 353 -8.70 -8.28 15.69
C LYS A 353 -8.51 -9.49 14.79
N ALA A 354 -7.29 -10.04 14.81
CA ALA A 354 -6.94 -11.22 14.05
C ALA A 354 -5.97 -12.12 14.84
N THR A 355 -5.89 -13.38 14.42
CA THR A 355 -4.88 -14.33 14.88
C THR A 355 -4.05 -14.77 13.68
N LEU A 356 -2.73 -14.62 13.78
CA LEU A 356 -1.78 -15.18 12.85
C LEU A 356 -1.59 -16.67 13.16
N HIS A 357 -1.62 -17.52 12.14
CA HIS A 357 -1.33 -18.95 12.25
C HIS A 357 -0.20 -19.28 11.26
N GLN A 358 0.98 -19.60 11.78
CA GLN A 358 2.14 -19.93 10.96
C GLN A 358 2.18 -21.43 10.68
N PHE A 359 2.32 -21.79 9.40
CA PHE A 359 2.51 -23.17 8.94
C PHE A 359 3.74 -23.26 8.02
N GLU A 360 4.02 -24.45 7.48
CA GLU A 360 5.19 -24.67 6.61
C GLU A 360 5.06 -23.98 5.24
N ASN A 361 3.84 -23.90 4.71
CA ASN A 361 3.50 -23.32 3.40
C ASN A 361 3.36 -21.79 3.44
N GLY A 362 3.05 -21.21 4.59
CA GLY A 362 2.79 -19.79 4.72
C GLY A 362 2.08 -19.44 6.02
N MET A 363 1.37 -18.33 6.01
CA MET A 363 0.67 -17.80 7.18
C MET A 363 -0.79 -17.54 6.83
N TYR A 364 -1.69 -18.03 7.68
CA TYR A 364 -3.09 -17.61 7.66
C TYR A 364 -3.32 -16.48 8.64
N VAL A 365 -4.06 -15.46 8.22
CA VAL A 365 -4.55 -14.39 9.10
C VAL A 365 -6.05 -14.54 9.27
N ALA A 366 -6.46 -15.02 10.44
CA ALA A 366 -7.85 -15.29 10.78
C ALA A 366 -8.45 -14.12 11.56
N PHE A 367 -9.48 -13.46 11.03
CA PHE A 367 -10.14 -12.33 11.67
C PHE A 367 -11.27 -12.80 12.59
N GLU A 368 -11.47 -12.10 13.72
CA GLU A 368 -12.62 -12.37 14.60
C GLU A 368 -13.96 -12.09 13.88
N ASN A 369 -13.99 -11.02 13.09
CA ASN A 369 -15.13 -10.63 12.25
C ASN A 369 -14.78 -10.77 10.77
N PRO A 370 -15.70 -11.26 9.91
CA PRO A 370 -15.46 -11.35 8.48
C PRO A 370 -15.07 -9.99 7.87
N GLN A 371 -14.08 -10.00 6.97
CA GLN A 371 -13.59 -8.82 6.28
C GLN A 371 -14.14 -8.80 4.86
N SER A 372 -14.68 -7.65 4.47
CA SER A 372 -15.18 -7.42 3.11
C SER A 372 -14.02 -7.28 2.13
N ALA A 373 -14.15 -7.76 0.89
CA ALA A 373 -13.26 -7.51 -0.23
C ALA A 373 -11.76 -7.74 0.07
N ILE A 374 -11.43 -8.87 0.69
CA ILE A 374 -10.05 -9.36 0.73
C ILE A 374 -9.59 -9.55 -0.72
N THR A 375 -8.47 -8.91 -1.08
CA THR A 375 -8.02 -8.79 -2.47
C THR A 375 -6.59 -9.26 -2.59
N GLU A 376 -6.34 -10.22 -3.48
CA GLU A 376 -5.00 -10.74 -3.78
C GLU A 376 -4.10 -9.65 -4.38
N GLY A 377 -2.81 -9.67 -4.01
CA GLY A 377 -1.83 -8.63 -4.38
C GLY A 377 -1.82 -7.39 -3.48
N GLN A 378 -2.86 -7.18 -2.65
CA GLN A 378 -2.82 -6.17 -1.58
C GLN A 378 -2.03 -6.69 -0.38
N PHE A 379 -1.71 -5.81 0.56
CA PHE A 379 -0.96 -6.16 1.76
C PHE A 379 -1.88 -6.26 2.98
N VAL A 380 -1.73 -7.33 3.75
CA VAL A 380 -2.14 -7.38 5.15
C VAL A 380 -0.99 -6.84 6.00
N ALA A 381 -1.27 -5.92 6.92
CA ALA A 381 -0.30 -5.43 7.90
C ALA A 381 -0.84 -5.69 9.31
N TRP A 382 0.02 -6.20 10.20
CA TRP A 382 -0.35 -6.54 11.57
C TRP A 382 0.47 -5.78 12.61
N TYR A 383 -0.20 -5.47 13.70
CA TYR A 383 0.21 -4.50 14.71
C TYR A 383 0.05 -5.09 16.11
N LEU A 384 0.95 -4.70 17.00
CA LEU A 384 0.84 -4.86 18.43
C LEU A 384 0.79 -3.47 19.05
N ASN A 385 -0.36 -3.10 19.63
CA ASN A 385 -0.66 -1.72 20.03
C ASN A 385 -0.52 -0.76 18.82
N ASP A 386 0.39 0.20 18.89
CA ASP A 386 0.71 1.16 17.83
C ASP A 386 1.92 0.76 16.97
N GLU A 387 2.60 -0.37 17.27
CA GLU A 387 3.74 -0.88 16.51
C GLU A 387 3.29 -1.79 15.36
N LEU A 388 3.72 -1.49 14.14
CA LEU A 388 3.63 -2.37 12.98
C LEU A 388 4.79 -3.37 13.04
N VAL A 389 4.47 -4.64 13.30
CA VAL A 389 5.49 -5.67 13.53
C VAL A 389 5.76 -6.54 12.30
N GLY A 390 4.79 -6.64 11.37
CA GLY A 390 4.98 -7.33 10.09
C GLY A 390 3.83 -7.12 9.11
N SER A 391 4.00 -7.68 7.92
CA SER A 391 3.03 -7.66 6.84
C SER A 391 3.26 -8.80 5.84
N GLY A 392 2.36 -8.94 4.87
CA GLY A 392 2.61 -9.77 3.70
C GLY A 392 1.63 -9.54 2.58
N VAL A 393 1.99 -10.01 1.38
CA VAL A 393 1.13 -9.95 0.21
C VAL A 393 0.05 -11.03 0.33
N ILE A 394 -1.20 -10.62 0.15
CA ILE A 394 -2.36 -11.53 0.18
C ILE A 394 -2.31 -12.38 -1.09
N SER A 395 -2.28 -13.70 -0.89
CA SER A 395 -2.23 -14.72 -1.96
C SER A 395 -3.60 -15.34 -2.23
#